data_AF-A0A9E5RGT4-F1
#
_entry.id   AF-A0A9E5RGT4-F1
#
_cell.length_a   1.000
_cell.length_b   1.000
_cell.length_c   1.000
_cell.angle_alpha   90.00
_cell.angle_beta   90.00
_cell.angle_gamma   90.00
#
_symmetry.space_group_name_H-M   'P 1'
#
loop_
_entity.id
_entity.type
_entity.pdbx_description
1 polymer ?
#
loop_
_entity_poly.entity_id
_entity_poly.type
_entity_poly.pdbx_seq_one_letter_code
_entity_poly.pdbx_strand_id
1 'polypeptide(L)'
;MGEGRTLLILGEPGAGKTTTLLELTRDLVKRAEQGVDHRIPIVFNLSSWTTKQSIAEWLVDELSSKYQVPKQIGRQWVSNQELLLLLDGLDEVKLERRNECVVALNNFHQNYGSEW
;
A
#
# COMPACT_ATOMS: atom_id res chain seq x y z
N MET A 1 22.08 -2.09 9.35
CA MET A 1 21.50 -2.67 8.11
C MET A 1 20.06 -2.19 8.09
N GLY A 2 19.69 -1.32 7.14
CA GLY A 2 18.70 -0.27 7.43
C GLY A 2 17.28 -0.73 7.71
N GLU A 3 16.83 -0.34 8.89
CA GLU A 3 15.49 -0.31 9.47
C GLU A 3 14.47 0.43 8.57
N GLY A 4 13.22 -0.05 8.55
CA GLY A 4 12.04 0.72 8.13
C GLY A 4 12.13 1.50 6.82
N ARG A 5 12.57 0.89 5.71
CA ARG A 5 12.77 1.64 4.46
C ARG A 5 11.48 1.76 3.67
N THR A 6 10.79 2.88 3.83
CA THR A 6 9.85 3.36 2.80
C THR A 6 10.63 3.69 1.53
N LEU A 7 10.25 3.07 0.42
CA LEU A 7 10.77 3.42 -0.90
C LEU A 7 9.80 4.40 -1.57
N LEU A 8 10.32 5.53 -2.04
CA LEU A 8 9.55 6.51 -2.81
C LEU A 8 10.06 6.52 -4.25
N ILE A 9 9.17 6.22 -5.20
CA ILE A 9 9.45 6.28 -6.63
C ILE A 9 8.95 7.64 -7.16
N LEU A 10 9.89 8.47 -7.63
CA LEU A 10 9.61 9.80 -8.17
C LEU A 10 9.92 9.84 -9.67
N GLY A 11 9.24 10.73 -10.38
CA GLY A 11 9.41 10.92 -11.81
C GLY A 11 8.29 11.76 -12.40
N GLU A 12 8.54 12.33 -13.57
CA GLU A 12 7.56 13.12 -14.32
C GLU A 12 6.32 12.29 -14.72
N PRO A 13 5.20 12.92 -15.09
CA PRO A 13 4.09 12.22 -15.73
C PRO A 13 4.59 11.41 -16.95
N GLY A 14 4.23 10.13 -17.02
CA GLY A 14 4.67 9.24 -18.10
C GLY A 14 6.09 8.65 -17.94
N ALA A 15 6.83 8.95 -16.87
CA ALA A 15 8.19 8.42 -16.64
C ALA A 15 8.26 6.92 -16.30
N GLY A 16 7.13 6.19 -16.33
CA GLY A 16 7.10 4.75 -16.06
C GLY A 16 7.07 4.36 -14.57
N LYS A 17 6.61 5.25 -13.67
CA LYS A 17 6.52 4.98 -12.21
C LYS A 17 5.69 3.74 -11.90
N THR A 18 4.47 3.65 -12.44
CA THR A 18 3.59 2.48 -12.32
C THR A 18 4.27 1.22 -12.85
N THR A 19 4.95 1.30 -14.01
CA THR A 19 5.69 0.15 -14.57
C THR A 19 6.78 -0.33 -13.60
N THR A 20 7.58 0.61 -13.07
CA THR A 20 8.64 0.30 -12.10
C THR A 20 8.07 -0.32 -10.82
N LEU A 21 6.95 0.21 -10.31
CA LEU A 21 6.27 -0.34 -9.15
C LEU A 21 5.79 -1.77 -9.41
N LEU A 22 5.20 -2.04 -10.58
CA LEU A 22 4.71 -3.37 -10.95
C LEU A 22 5.84 -4.38 -11.18
N GLU A 23 6.97 -3.96 -11.74
CA GLU A 23 8.18 -4.77 -11.85
C GLU A 23 8.71 -5.16 -10.47
N LEU A 24 8.79 -4.18 -9.56
CA LEU A 24 9.15 -4.42 -8.16
C LEU A 24 8.18 -5.40 -7.48
N THR A 25 6.86 -5.21 -7.66
CA THR A 25 5.84 -6.13 -7.12
C THR A 25 6.08 -7.56 -7.59
N ARG A 26 6.35 -7.78 -8.88
CA ARG A 26 6.59 -9.12 -9.43
C ARG A 26 7.76 -9.82 -8.75
N ASP A 27 8.84 -9.10 -8.49
CA ASP A 27 10.01 -9.68 -7.83
C ASP A 27 9.79 -9.90 -6.33
N LEU A 28 9.01 -9.04 -5.68
CA LEU A 28 8.59 -9.22 -4.29
C LEU A 28 7.69 -10.44 -4.12
N VAL A 29 6.75 -10.69 -5.04
CA VAL A 29 5.89 -11.88 -5.01
C VAL A 29 6.73 -13.16 -5.10
N LYS A 30 7.69 -13.23 -6.03
CA LYS A 30 8.61 -14.38 -6.14
C LYS A 30 9.38 -14.65 -4.85
N ARG A 31 9.80 -13.58 -4.16
CA ARG A 31 10.51 -13.70 -2.87
C ARG A 31 9.59 -14.19 -1.75
N ALA A 32 8.35 -13.72 -1.72
CA ALA A 32 7.35 -14.17 -0.76
C ALA A 32 7.00 -15.65 -0.94
N GLU A 33 6.86 -16.12 -2.18
CA GLU A 33 6.65 -17.55 -2.50
C GLU A 33 7.82 -18.43 -2.05
N GLN A 34 9.04 -17.88 -2.03
CA GLN A 34 10.25 -18.57 -1.57
C GLN A 34 10.45 -18.49 -0.04
N GLY A 35 9.55 -17.82 0.70
CA GLY A 35 9.63 -17.65 2.16
C GLY A 35 10.72 -16.67 2.62
N VAL A 36 11.25 -15.85 1.71
CA VAL A 36 12.33 -14.87 2.02
C VAL A 36 11.78 -13.64 2.74
N ASP A 37 10.55 -13.24 2.43
CA ASP A 37 9.77 -12.19 3.10
C ASP A 37 8.36 -12.73 3.31
N HIS A 38 7.89 -12.78 4.56
CA HIS A 38 6.61 -13.40 4.89
C HIS A 38 5.42 -12.45 4.64
N ARG A 39 5.69 -11.19 4.27
CA ARG A 39 4.62 -10.22 3.96
C ARG A 39 4.11 -10.39 2.53
N ILE A 40 2.81 -10.24 2.36
CA ILE A 40 2.10 -10.38 1.09
C ILE A 40 2.20 -9.05 0.32
N PRO A 41 2.91 -8.98 -0.82
CA PRO A 41 3.02 -7.76 -1.61
C PRO A 41 1.72 -7.48 -2.37
N ILE A 42 1.11 -6.32 -2.14
CA ILE A 42 -0.17 -5.96 -2.77
C ILE A 42 -0.13 -4.51 -3.25
N VAL A 43 -0.58 -4.30 -4.49
CA VAL A 43 -0.68 -2.97 -5.10
C VAL A 43 -2.03 -2.35 -4.80
N PHE A 44 -2.02 -1.11 -4.31
CA PHE A 44 -3.21 -0.30 -4.10
C PHE A 44 -3.11 1.01 -4.88
N ASN A 45 -4.21 1.43 -5.51
CA ASN A 45 -4.27 2.70 -6.21
C ASN A 45 -4.86 3.77 -5.28
N LEU A 46 -4.03 4.71 -4.83
CA LEU A 46 -4.40 5.77 -3.88
C LEU A 46 -5.52 6.68 -4.38
N SER A 47 -5.70 6.82 -5.69
CA SER A 47 -6.79 7.62 -6.26
C SER A 47 -8.19 7.14 -5.87
N SER A 48 -8.34 5.87 -5.46
CA SER A 48 -9.64 5.34 -4.98
C SER A 48 -9.92 5.67 -3.51
N TRP A 49 -8.92 6.10 -2.73
CA TRP A 49 -9.13 6.46 -1.34
C TRP A 49 -9.94 7.77 -1.21
N THR A 50 -10.77 7.85 -0.18
CA THR A 50 -11.53 9.06 0.16
C THR A 50 -11.53 9.30 1.66
N THR A 51 -11.72 10.56 2.05
CA THR A 51 -11.71 11.03 3.44
C THR A 51 -12.87 10.52 4.30
N LYS A 52 -13.82 9.80 3.70
CA LYS A 52 -14.96 9.21 4.40
C LYS A 52 -14.59 7.96 5.22
N GLN A 53 -13.38 7.43 5.03
CA GLN A 53 -12.93 6.20 5.67
C GLN A 53 -11.43 6.26 6.02
N SER A 54 -11.04 5.47 7.00
CA SER A 54 -9.63 5.30 7.34
C SER A 54 -8.86 4.57 6.23
N ILE A 55 -7.53 4.68 6.21
CA ILE A 55 -6.68 3.89 5.31
C ILE A 55 -6.88 2.39 5.57
N ALA A 56 -6.96 1.96 6.84
CA ALA A 56 -7.15 0.56 7.19
C ALA A 56 -8.45 -0.02 6.61
N GLU A 57 -9.57 0.69 6.74
CA GLU A 57 -10.85 0.26 6.17
C GLU A 57 -10.82 0.24 4.64
N TRP A 58 -10.21 1.26 4.04
CA TRP A 58 -10.02 1.31 2.59
C TRP A 58 -9.19 0.14 2.07
N LEU A 59 -8.09 -0.23 2.74
CA LEU A 59 -7.29 -1.40 2.37
C LEU A 59 -8.14 -2.68 2.39
N VAL A 60 -8.97 -2.87 3.42
CA VAL A 60 -9.88 -4.03 3.52
C VAL A 60 -10.90 -4.05 2.38
N ASP A 61 -11.46 -2.90 2.03
CA ASP A 61 -12.42 -2.79 0.93
C ASP A 61 -11.78 -3.02 -0.45
N GLU A 62 -10.55 -2.56 -0.66
CA GLU A 62 -9.76 -2.81 -1.87
C GLU A 62 -9.37 -4.30 -1.98
N LEU A 63 -8.93 -4.93 -0.89
CA LEU A 63 -8.66 -6.37 -0.81
C LEU A 63 -9.90 -7.19 -1.19
N SER A 64 -11.06 -6.79 -0.70
CA SER A 64 -12.31 -7.50 -0.98
C SER A 64 -12.78 -7.30 -2.42
N SER A 65 -12.77 -6.06 -2.91
CA SER A 65 -13.32 -5.72 -4.23
C SER A 65 -12.42 -6.13 -5.38
N LYS A 66 -11.10 -5.99 -5.26
CA LYS A 66 -10.15 -6.23 -6.36
C LYS A 66 -9.50 -7.61 -6.29
N TYR A 67 -9.24 -8.10 -5.08
CA TYR A 67 -8.50 -9.34 -4.85
C TYR A 67 -9.38 -10.48 -4.32
N GLN A 68 -10.70 -10.24 -4.16
CA GLN A 68 -11.68 -11.22 -3.68
C GLN A 68 -11.33 -11.83 -2.32
N VAL A 69 -10.54 -11.10 -1.52
CA VAL A 69 -10.18 -11.51 -0.16
C VAL A 69 -11.37 -11.22 0.75
N PRO A 70 -11.90 -12.21 1.51
CA PRO A 70 -12.98 -11.96 2.45
C PRO A 70 -12.61 -10.86 3.45
N LYS A 71 -13.53 -9.91 3.73
CA LYS A 71 -13.26 -8.77 4.61
C LYS A 71 -12.70 -9.16 5.98
N GLN A 72 -13.13 -10.29 6.53
CA GLN A 72 -12.61 -10.80 7.81
C GLN A 72 -11.10 -11.12 7.73
N ILE A 73 -10.68 -11.79 6.65
CA ILE A 73 -9.27 -12.11 6.39
C ILE A 73 -8.49 -10.82 6.10
N GLY A 74 -9.03 -9.94 5.27
CA GLY A 74 -8.40 -8.64 4.98
C GLY A 74 -8.17 -7.79 6.22
N ARG A 75 -9.13 -7.77 7.17
CA ARG A 75 -8.95 -7.07 8.46
C ARG A 75 -7.81 -7.66 9.28
N GLN A 76 -7.72 -8.99 9.34
CA GLN A 76 -6.63 -9.68 10.03
C GLN A 76 -5.27 -9.35 9.41
N TRP A 77 -5.17 -9.40 8.08
CA TRP A 77 -3.92 -9.08 7.37
C TRP A 77 -3.44 -7.65 7.64
N VAL A 78 -4.36 -6.68 7.63
CA VAL A 78 -4.06 -5.28 7.95
C VAL A 78 -3.66 -5.12 9.42
N SER A 79 -4.39 -5.71 10.37
CA SER A 79 -4.09 -5.58 11.80
C SER A 79 -2.76 -6.23 12.18
N ASN A 80 -2.43 -7.36 11.58
CA ASN A 80 -1.23 -8.13 11.87
C ASN A 80 0.00 -7.66 11.10
N GLN A 81 -0.12 -6.61 10.27
CA GLN A 81 0.95 -6.10 9.41
C GLN A 81 1.55 -7.18 8.49
N GLU A 82 0.69 -8.08 8.00
CA GLU A 82 1.06 -9.19 7.10
C GLU A 82 1.18 -8.74 5.65
N LEU A 83 0.88 -7.47 5.34
CA LEU A 83 0.93 -6.92 3.99
C LEU A 83 2.20 -6.09 3.78
N LEU A 84 2.77 -6.20 2.58
CA LEU A 84 3.73 -5.26 2.05
C LEU A 84 3.01 -4.33 1.07
N LEU A 85 2.72 -3.12 1.51
CA LEU A 85 1.88 -2.17 0.77
C LEU A 85 2.69 -1.49 -0.35
N LEU A 86 2.22 -1.62 -1.60
CA LEU A 86 2.72 -0.88 -2.75
C LEU A 86 1.65 0.12 -3.18
N LEU A 87 1.90 1.40 -2.94
CA LEU A 87 0.92 2.47 -3.14
C LEU A 87 1.24 3.24 -4.43
N ASP A 88 0.28 3.30 -5.36
CA ASP A 88 0.43 4.01 -6.64
C ASP A 88 -0.55 5.19 -6.78
N GLY A 89 -0.22 6.15 -7.63
CA GLY A 89 -1.17 7.18 -8.08
C GLY A 89 -1.50 8.28 -7.06
N LEU A 90 -0.57 8.68 -6.19
CA LEU A 90 -0.80 9.81 -5.28
C LEU A 90 -1.05 11.13 -6.05
N ASP A 91 -0.39 11.33 -7.18
CA ASP A 91 -0.60 12.47 -8.08
C ASP A 91 -1.98 12.44 -8.75
N GLU A 92 -2.61 11.27 -8.86
CA GLU A 92 -3.96 11.09 -9.38
C GLU A 92 -5.05 11.35 -8.31
N VAL A 93 -4.67 11.44 -7.03
CA VAL A 93 -5.58 11.91 -5.97
C VAL A 93 -5.95 13.37 -6.25
N LYS A 94 -7.25 13.66 -6.21
CA LYS A 94 -7.80 15.01 -6.41
C LYS A 94 -7.08 16.03 -5.52
N LEU A 95 -6.72 17.16 -6.10
CA LEU A 95 -5.83 18.16 -5.49
C LEU A 95 -6.32 18.61 -4.11
N GLU A 96 -7.64 18.77 -3.94
CA GLU A 96 -8.25 19.25 -2.70
C GLU A 96 -8.06 18.27 -1.53
N ARG A 97 -7.83 16.98 -1.82
CA ARG A 97 -7.73 15.90 -0.83
C ARG A 97 -6.36 15.23 -0.79
N ARG A 98 -5.43 15.62 -1.66
CA ARG A 98 -4.10 15.00 -1.72
C ARG A 98 -3.34 15.16 -0.42
N ASN A 99 -3.39 16.34 0.20
CA ASN A 99 -2.74 16.56 1.50
C ASN A 99 -3.38 15.70 2.61
N GLU A 100 -4.72 15.60 2.62
CA GLU A 100 -5.45 14.76 3.57
C GLU A 100 -5.10 13.28 3.39
N CYS A 101 -4.90 12.82 2.15
CA CYS A 101 -4.43 11.46 1.85
C CYS A 101 -3.04 11.20 2.43
N VAL A 102 -2.09 12.14 2.25
CA VAL A 102 -0.74 12.03 2.83
C VAL A 102 -0.79 12.00 4.36
N VAL A 103 -1.58 12.88 4.98
CA VAL A 103 -1.77 12.88 6.45
C VAL A 103 -2.36 11.56 6.93
N ALA A 104 -3.38 11.03 6.25
CA ALA A 104 -4.00 9.76 6.59
C ALA A 104 -3.03 8.58 6.46
N LEU A 105 -2.19 8.57 5.41
CA LEU A 105 -1.13 7.56 5.22
C LEU A 105 -0.07 7.63 6.32
N ASN A 106 0.37 8.82 6.69
CA ASN A 106 1.34 8.99 7.76
C ASN A 106 0.77 8.55 9.12
N ASN A 107 -0.47 8.89 9.41
CA ASN A 107 -1.15 8.42 10.63
C ASN A 107 -1.30 6.89 10.62
N PHE A 108 -1.65 6.30 9.47
CA PHE A 108 -1.70 4.85 9.33
C PHE A 108 -0.32 4.23 9.56
N HIS A 109 0.75 4.78 8.98
CA HIS A 109 2.12 4.33 9.23
C HIS A 109 2.48 4.43 10.71
N GLN A 110 2.13 5.50 11.42
CA GLN A 110 2.46 5.62 12.85
C GLN A 110 1.71 4.60 13.71
N ASN A 111 0.46 4.28 13.35
CA ASN A 111 -0.38 3.35 14.10
C ASN A 111 -0.10 1.86 13.79
N TYR A 112 0.41 1.57 12.59
CA TYR A 112 0.65 0.21 12.08
C TYR A 112 2.11 -0.02 11.63
N GLY A 113 3.00 0.93 11.89
CA GLY A 113 4.44 0.80 11.65
C GLY A 113 5.06 0.18 12.87
N SER A 114 5.77 -0.92 12.69
CA SER A 114 6.46 -1.58 13.78
C SER A 114 7.62 -0.71 14.27
N GLU A 115 7.63 -0.32 15.56
CA GLU A 115 8.86 -0.02 16.28
C GLU A 115 9.61 -1.34 16.49
N TRP A 116 10.76 -1.51 15.83
CA TRP A 116 11.78 -2.48 16.23
C TRP A 116 13.15 -1.86 16.02
#